data_AF-A0A0M2PDW4-F1
#
_entry.id   AF-A0A0M2PDW4-F1
#
_cell.length_a   1.000
_cell.length_b   1.000
_cell.length_c   1.000
_cell.angle_alpha   90.00
_cell.angle_beta   90.00
_cell.angle_gamma   90.00
#
_symmetry.space_group_name_H-M   'P 1'
#
loop_
_entity.id
_entity.type
_entity.pdbx_description
1 polymer ?
#
loop_
_entity_poly.entity_id
_entity_poly.type
_entity_poly.pdbx_seq_one_letter_code
_entity_poly.pdbx_strand_id
1 'polypeptide(L)'
;MYLEYSEAPIQEKIQAIKQASHNLAFMWDKLKPILIDASKSQEEKDMINAVDSYILQYHSFDKNSFKFRYPIDKDYNPILKDEERIDIVNLKERMTELEHFFSGADGKLDYLQECKYEQEKYLQEIEAEMKAEYEAEMRANIQGY
;
A
#
# COMPACT_ATOMS: atom_id res chain seq x y z
N MET A 1 -1.47 4.80 -0.64
CA MET A 1 -1.13 3.35 -0.44
C MET A 1 -2.28 2.39 -0.03
N TYR A 2 -2.34 1.71 1.14
CA TYR A 2 -3.34 0.59 1.36
C TYR A 2 -4.79 1.01 1.13
N LEU A 3 -5.19 2.19 1.63
CA LEU A 3 -6.56 2.69 1.48
C LEU A 3 -6.92 2.99 0.02
N GLU A 4 -5.91 3.27 -0.80
CA GLU A 4 -6.04 3.76 -2.16
C GLU A 4 -5.97 2.60 -3.16
N TYR A 5 -4.94 1.77 -3.04
CA TYR A 5 -4.64 0.71 -4.01
C TYR A 5 -5.18 -0.67 -3.62
N SER A 6 -5.70 -0.86 -2.40
CA SER A 6 -6.33 -2.15 -2.09
C SER A 6 -7.72 -2.24 -2.71
N GLU A 7 -8.04 -3.41 -3.24
CA GLU A 7 -9.38 -3.77 -3.73
C GLU A 7 -10.33 -4.16 -2.57
N ALA A 8 -9.88 -4.00 -1.32
CA ALA A 8 -10.69 -4.36 -0.15
C ALA A 8 -11.94 -3.45 -0.06
N PRO A 9 -13.10 -3.98 0.36
CA PRO A 9 -14.30 -3.18 0.55
C PRO A 9 -14.06 -2.02 1.53
N ILE A 10 -14.75 -0.89 1.31
CA ILE A 10 -14.60 0.31 2.15
C ILE A 10 -14.79 0.03 3.66
N GLN A 11 -15.68 -0.90 4.01
CA GLN A 11 -15.89 -1.30 5.40
C GLN A 11 -14.67 -1.98 6.02
N GLU A 12 -13.96 -2.81 5.24
CA GLU A 12 -12.70 -3.41 5.69
C GLU A 12 -11.60 -2.35 5.82
N LYS A 13 -11.52 -1.40 4.87
CA LYS A 13 -10.57 -0.27 4.96
C LYS A 13 -10.79 0.56 6.22
N ILE A 14 -12.04 0.91 6.53
CA ILE A 14 -12.41 1.61 7.77
C ILE A 14 -12.02 0.79 9.00
N GLN A 15 -12.32 -0.51 9.00
CA GLN A 15 -11.99 -1.38 10.12
C GLN A 15 -10.48 -1.51 10.32
N ALA A 16 -9.70 -1.60 9.24
CA ALA A 16 -8.25 -1.63 9.30
C ALA A 16 -7.69 -0.35 9.94
N ILE A 17 -8.16 0.84 9.57
CA ILE A 17 -7.73 2.11 10.19
C ILE A 17 -8.00 2.10 11.71
N LYS A 18 -9.20 1.65 12.11
CA LYS A 18 -9.59 1.58 13.53
C LYS A 18 -8.70 0.62 14.32
N GLN A 19 -8.33 -0.51 13.72
CA GLN A 19 -7.46 -1.51 14.36
C GLN A 19 -5.99 -1.12 14.36
N ALA A 20 -5.55 -0.39 13.33
CA ALA A 20 -4.18 0.01 13.15
C ALA A 20 -3.68 0.88 14.30
N SER A 21 -4.35 1.98 14.62
CA SER A 21 -3.86 2.94 15.62
C SER A 21 -2.36 3.26 15.41
N HIS A 22 -1.48 2.86 16.33
CA HIS A 22 -0.01 2.99 16.23
C HIS A 22 0.73 1.69 15.83
N ASN A 23 0.00 0.67 15.39
CA ASN A 23 0.53 -0.63 15.03
C ASN A 23 1.04 -0.66 13.58
N LEU A 24 2.30 -0.25 13.41
CA LEU A 24 3.01 -0.29 12.12
C LEU A 24 3.06 -1.70 11.52
N ALA A 25 3.29 -2.75 12.34
CA ALA A 25 3.35 -4.12 11.85
C ALA A 25 2.00 -4.56 11.23
N PHE A 26 0.89 -4.26 11.89
CA PHE A 26 -0.45 -4.55 11.35
C PHE A 26 -0.71 -3.81 10.03
N MET A 27 -0.33 -2.54 9.93
CA MET A 27 -0.49 -1.79 8.68
C MET A 27 0.38 -2.33 7.57
N TRP A 28 1.58 -2.76 7.90
CA TRP A 28 2.50 -3.38 6.96
C TRP A 28 2.00 -4.74 6.47
N ASP A 29 1.44 -5.59 7.34
CA ASP A 29 0.82 -6.86 6.95
C ASP A 29 -0.32 -6.67 5.93
N LYS A 30 -1.04 -5.54 6.00
CA LYS A 30 -2.07 -5.17 5.03
C LYS A 30 -1.49 -4.63 3.71
N LEU A 31 -0.38 -3.90 3.76
CA LEU A 31 0.23 -3.26 2.60
C LEU A 31 1.17 -4.21 1.81
N LYS A 32 1.94 -5.04 2.51
CA LYS A 32 2.97 -5.92 1.93
C LYS A 32 2.44 -6.79 0.79
N PRO A 33 1.26 -7.45 0.88
CA PRO A 33 0.73 -8.24 -0.23
C PRO A 33 0.52 -7.43 -1.50
N ILE A 34 0.02 -6.19 -1.39
CA ILE A 34 -0.21 -5.29 -2.53
C ILE A 34 1.12 -4.96 -3.24
N LEU A 35 2.17 -4.70 -2.46
CA LEU A 35 3.50 -4.44 -3.01
C LEU A 35 4.11 -5.67 -3.69
N ILE A 36 3.91 -6.86 -3.11
CA ILE A 36 4.39 -8.12 -3.68
C ILE A 36 3.67 -8.44 -4.99
N ASP A 37 2.36 -8.22 -5.07
CA ASP A 37 1.56 -8.43 -6.29
C ASP A 37 1.95 -7.44 -7.40
N ALA A 38 2.31 -6.20 -7.03
CA ALA A 38 2.82 -5.19 -7.96
C ALA A 38 4.27 -5.42 -8.41
N SER A 39 4.99 -6.38 -7.82
CA SER A 39 6.40 -6.64 -8.13
C SER A 39 6.57 -7.49 -9.38
N LYS A 40 7.44 -7.02 -10.29
CA LYS A 40 7.76 -7.64 -11.58
C LYS A 40 9.02 -8.50 -11.54
N SER A 41 9.86 -8.36 -10.51
CA SER A 41 11.09 -9.13 -10.35
C SER A 41 11.24 -9.70 -8.95
N GLN A 42 12.13 -10.69 -8.79
CA GLN A 42 12.48 -11.21 -7.47
C GLN A 42 13.22 -10.16 -6.63
N GLU A 43 14.05 -9.32 -7.26
CA GLU A 43 14.80 -8.24 -6.59
C GLU A 43 13.86 -7.23 -5.92
N GLU A 44 12.76 -6.84 -6.58
CA GLU A 44 11.76 -5.96 -5.96
C GLU A 44 11.11 -6.61 -4.73
N LYS A 45 10.82 -7.92 -4.79
CA LYS A 45 10.27 -8.68 -3.66
C LYS A 45 11.26 -8.78 -2.51
N ASP A 46 12.53 -8.99 -2.82
CA ASP A 46 13.61 -9.04 -1.82
C ASP A 46 13.79 -7.68 -1.15
N MET A 47 13.68 -6.57 -1.90
CA MET A 47 13.66 -5.22 -1.35
C MET A 47 12.47 -4.99 -0.40
N ILE A 48 11.26 -5.44 -0.76
CA ILE A 48 10.09 -5.39 0.13
C ILE A 48 10.35 -6.18 1.42
N ASN A 49 10.97 -7.36 1.32
CA ASN A 49 11.33 -8.15 2.50
C ASN A 49 12.44 -7.49 3.35
N ALA A 50 13.35 -6.73 2.75
CA ALA A 50 14.31 -5.93 3.52
C ALA A 50 13.59 -4.82 4.31
N VAL A 51 12.64 -4.12 3.68
CA VAL A 51 11.81 -3.08 4.32
C VAL A 51 10.96 -3.65 5.46
N ASP A 52 10.43 -4.87 5.31
CA ASP A 52 9.71 -5.58 6.37
C ASP A 52 10.53 -5.64 7.67
N SER A 53 11.80 -6.01 7.57
CA SER A 53 12.69 -6.05 8.74
C SER A 53 12.86 -4.69 9.40
N TYR A 54 12.85 -3.60 8.63
CA TYR A 54 12.98 -2.24 9.17
C TYR A 54 11.70 -1.83 9.89
N ILE A 55 10.53 -2.06 9.27
CA ILE A 55 9.24 -1.74 9.87
C ILE A 55 9.03 -2.49 11.19
N LEU A 56 9.39 -3.77 11.25
CA LEU A 56 9.27 -4.55 12.48
C LEU A 56 10.23 -4.08 13.57
N GLN A 57 11.44 -3.66 13.22
CA GLN A 57 12.37 -3.05 14.19
C GLN A 57 11.82 -1.73 14.75
N TYR A 58 11.32 -0.84 13.90
CA TYR A 58 10.68 0.41 14.35
C TYR A 58 9.44 0.16 15.21
N HIS A 59 8.59 -0.78 14.81
CA HIS A 59 7.41 -1.15 15.57
C HIS A 59 7.77 -1.72 16.95
N SER A 60 8.79 -2.56 17.03
CA SER A 60 9.26 -3.12 18.30
C SER A 60 9.85 -2.05 19.20
N PHE A 61 10.66 -1.15 18.62
CA PHE A 61 11.33 -0.11 19.36
C PHE A 61 10.35 0.94 19.90
N ASP A 62 9.49 1.51 19.05
CA ASP A 62 8.56 2.59 19.41
C ASP A 62 7.10 2.27 19.08
N LYS A 63 6.63 1.15 19.62
CA LYS A 63 5.28 0.60 19.38
C LYS A 63 4.14 1.60 19.53
N ASN A 64 4.26 2.53 20.47
CA ASN A 64 3.21 3.49 20.80
C ASN A 64 3.49 4.88 20.21
N SER A 65 4.63 5.09 19.54
CA SER A 65 5.11 6.39 19.09
C SER A 65 5.43 7.35 20.25
N PHE A 66 5.91 6.88 21.40
CA PHE A 66 6.24 7.72 22.55
C PHE A 66 7.75 7.86 22.79
N LYS A 67 8.56 6.83 22.48
CA LYS A 67 9.97 6.76 22.89
C LYS A 67 10.81 7.92 22.41
N PHE A 68 10.57 8.38 21.18
CA PHE A 68 11.32 9.51 20.61
C PHE A 68 10.81 10.89 21.04
N ARG A 69 9.64 10.97 21.67
CA ARG A 69 8.94 12.24 21.91
C ARG A 69 8.91 12.65 23.38
N TYR A 70 8.82 11.68 24.28
CA TYR A 70 8.60 11.93 25.70
C TYR A 70 9.58 11.14 26.56
N PRO A 71 10.13 11.73 27.63
CA PRO A 71 10.97 11.01 28.58
C PRO A 71 10.15 10.12 29.54
N ILE A 72 8.85 10.41 29.69
CA ILE A 72 7.92 9.72 30.60
C ILE A 72 6.61 9.37 29.90
N ASP A 73 5.95 8.30 30.34
CA ASP A 73 4.63 7.90 29.87
C ASP A 73 3.49 8.66 30.56
N LYS A 74 2.24 8.30 30.25
CA LYS A 74 1.03 8.93 30.81
C LYS A 74 0.84 8.66 32.31
N ASP A 75 1.51 7.64 32.82
CA ASP A 75 1.47 7.23 34.22
C ASP A 75 2.72 7.73 34.98
N TYR A 76 3.48 8.67 34.39
CA TYR A 76 4.70 9.28 34.92
C TYR A 76 5.88 8.32 35.10
N ASN A 77 5.85 7.15 34.47
CA ASN A 77 7.00 6.24 34.48
C ASN A 77 8.01 6.64 33.39
N PRO A 78 9.33 6.50 33.65
CA PRO A 78 10.34 6.65 32.62
C PRO A 78 10.09 5.70 31.43
N ILE A 79 10.11 6.23 30.21
CA ILE A 79 9.91 5.42 29.00
C ILE A 79 11.12 4.55 28.71
N LEU A 80 12.31 5.13 28.86
CA LEU A 80 13.58 4.41 28.78
C LEU A 80 13.93 3.92 30.19
N LYS A 81 13.99 2.60 30.35
CA LYS A 81 14.32 1.96 31.65
C LYS A 81 15.82 1.88 31.89
N ASP A 82 16.59 1.89 30.81
CA ASP A 82 18.05 1.77 30.79
C ASP A 82 18.66 2.88 29.91
N GLU A 83 19.98 3.07 30.00
CA GLU A 83 20.71 3.95 29.08
C GLU A 83 20.67 3.36 27.67
N GLU A 84 19.89 3.98 26.78
CA GLU A 84 19.87 3.65 25.35
C GLU A 84 20.67 4.68 24.55
N ARG A 85 21.57 4.20 23.69
CA ARG A 85 22.34 5.04 22.77
C ARG A 85 21.84 4.85 21.36
N ILE A 86 21.39 5.93 20.74
CA ILE A 86 20.85 5.92 19.38
C ILE A 86 21.83 6.65 18.47
N ASP A 87 22.27 5.98 17.40
CA ASP A 87 22.99 6.63 16.32
C ASP A 87 22.00 7.41 15.45
N ILE A 88 21.90 8.72 15.73
CA ILE A 88 20.96 9.62 15.04
C ILE A 88 21.31 9.78 13.56
N VAL A 89 22.59 9.66 13.19
CA VAL A 89 23.02 9.78 11.78
C VAL A 89 22.54 8.57 11.02
N ASN A 90 22.82 7.36 11.52
CA ASN A 90 22.32 6.13 10.91
C ASN A 90 20.79 6.10 10.89
N LEU A 91 20.13 6.51 11.98
CA LEU A 91 18.67 6.58 12.04
C LEU A 91 18.09 7.47 10.93
N LYS A 92 18.65 8.66 10.73
CA LYS A 92 18.24 9.58 9.66
C LYS A 92 18.37 8.90 8.30
N GLU A 93 19.51 8.28 8.01
CA GLU A 93 19.75 7.64 6.71
C GLU A 93 18.75 6.51 6.43
N ARG A 94 18.51 5.62 7.41
CA ARG A 94 17.54 4.52 7.25
C ARG A 94 16.11 5.04 7.09
N MET A 95 15.75 6.15 7.76
CA MET A 95 14.45 6.81 7.54
C MET A 95 14.33 7.42 6.15
N THR A 96 15.40 8.02 5.62
CA THR A 96 15.44 8.54 4.24
C THR A 96 15.32 7.41 3.21
N GLU A 97 15.97 6.28 3.42
CA GLU A 97 15.81 5.10 2.55
C GLU A 97 14.37 4.57 2.54
N LEU A 98 13.72 4.51 3.70
CA LEU A 98 12.31 4.12 3.79
C LEU A 98 11.40 5.10 3.08
N GLU A 99 11.63 6.40 3.21
CA GLU A 99 10.87 7.43 2.50
C GLU A 99 11.02 7.26 0.98
N HIS A 100 12.24 7.13 0.47
CA HIS A 100 12.47 6.89 -0.96
C HIS A 100 11.78 5.60 -1.45
N PHE A 101 11.83 4.53 -0.67
CA PHE A 101 11.13 3.28 -0.99
C PHE A 101 9.63 3.50 -1.10
N PHE A 102 9.00 4.14 -0.11
CA PHE A 102 7.56 4.36 -0.11
C PHE A 102 7.12 5.31 -1.23
N SER A 103 7.88 6.38 -1.49
CA SER A 103 7.62 7.32 -2.59
C SER A 103 7.71 6.62 -3.95
N GLY A 104 8.70 5.74 -4.15
CA GLY A 104 8.81 4.95 -5.37
C GLY A 104 7.71 3.89 -5.51
N ALA A 105 7.35 3.23 -4.41
CA ALA A 105 6.28 2.24 -4.38
C ALA A 105 4.91 2.86 -4.69
N ASP A 106 4.60 4.01 -4.09
CA ASP A 106 3.36 4.77 -4.31
C ASP A 106 3.23 5.17 -5.78
N GLY A 107 4.26 5.81 -6.35
CA GLY A 107 4.26 6.19 -7.78
C GLY A 107 4.15 5.00 -8.73
N LYS A 108 4.74 3.85 -8.39
CA LYS A 108 4.57 2.62 -9.19
C LYS A 108 3.14 2.09 -9.13
N LEU A 109 2.52 2.06 -7.94
CA LEU A 109 1.14 1.59 -7.77
C LEU A 109 0.16 2.50 -8.51
N ASP A 110 0.37 3.81 -8.43
CA ASP A 110 -0.42 4.81 -9.17
C ASP A 110 -0.38 4.55 -10.68
N TYR A 111 0.82 4.42 -11.26
CA TYR A 111 1.00 4.09 -12.67
C TYR A 111 0.30 2.78 -13.08
N LEU A 112 0.39 1.74 -12.24
CA LEU A 112 -0.28 0.46 -12.52
C LEU A 112 -1.81 0.59 -12.48
N GLN A 113 -2.34 1.41 -11.57
CA GLN A 113 -3.76 1.67 -11.46
C GLN A 113 -4.28 2.45 -12.68
N GLU A 114 -3.55 3.47 -13.14
CA GLU A 114 -3.85 4.20 -14.38
C GLU A 114 -3.87 3.25 -15.58
N CYS A 115 -2.83 2.42 -15.74
CA CYS A 115 -2.75 1.42 -16.82
C CYS A 115 -3.95 0.45 -16.80
N LYS A 116 -4.35 -0.02 -15.62
CA LYS A 116 -5.51 -0.91 -15.46
C LYS A 116 -6.79 -0.21 -15.90
N TYR A 117 -7.00 1.03 -15.46
CA TYR A 117 -8.17 1.83 -15.83
C TYR A 117 -8.25 2.07 -17.35
N GLU A 118 -7.14 2.42 -17.99
CA GLU A 118 -7.08 2.61 -19.44
C GLU A 118 -7.41 1.33 -20.21
N GLN A 119 -6.88 0.19 -19.76
CA GLN A 119 -7.18 -1.12 -20.36
C GLN A 119 -8.66 -1.50 -20.22
N GLU A 120 -9.24 -1.31 -19.04
CA GLU A 120 -10.66 -1.58 -18.79
C GLU A 120 -11.57 -0.72 -19.67
N LYS A 121 -11.24 0.57 -19.81
CA LYS A 121 -11.98 1.49 -20.69
C LYS A 121 -11.92 1.04 -22.15
N TYR A 122 -10.73 0.69 -22.64
CA TYR A 122 -10.57 0.22 -24.02
C TYR A 122 -11.36 -1.07 -24.29
N LEU A 123 -11.37 -2.01 -23.34
CA LEU A 123 -12.16 -3.24 -23.47
C LEU A 123 -13.67 -2.95 -23.50
N GLN A 124 -14.16 -2.03 -22.67
CA GLN A 124 -15.57 -1.63 -22.68
C GLN A 124 -16.00 -1.00 -24.01
N GLU A 125 -15.11 -0.19 -24.62
CA GLU A 125 -15.36 0.41 -25.93
C GLU A 125 -15.49 -0.68 -27.01
N ILE A 126 -14.57 -1.65 -27.05
CA ILE A 126 -14.65 -2.80 -27.98
C ILE A 126 -15.93 -3.61 -27.78
N GLU A 127 -16.27 -3.93 -26.53
CA GLU A 127 -17.48 -4.71 -26.23
C GLU A 127 -18.76 -3.98 -26.67
N ALA A 128 -18.81 -2.65 -26.50
CA ALA A 128 -19.92 -1.83 -26.94
C ALA A 128 -20.05 -1.78 -28.47
N GLU A 129 -18.93 -1.63 -29.18
CA GLU A 129 -18.88 -1.65 -30.65
C GLU A 129 -19.35 -2.99 -31.20
N MET A 130 -18.78 -4.10 -30.71
CA MET A 130 -19.18 -5.45 -31.13
C MET A 130 -20.67 -5.73 -30.91
N LYS A 131 -21.20 -5.28 -29.75
CA LYS A 131 -22.62 -5.44 -29.43
C LYS A 131 -23.49 -4.63 -30.38
N ALA A 132 -23.10 -3.39 -30.69
CA ALA A 132 -23.83 -2.52 -31.60
C ALA A 132 -23.85 -3.07 -33.03
N GLU A 133 -22.72 -3.59 -33.52
CA GLU A 133 -22.63 -4.23 -34.84
C GLU A 133 -23.55 -5.45 -34.93
N TYR A 134 -23.49 -6.35 -33.94
CA TYR A 134 -24.36 -7.53 -33.89
C TYR A 134 -25.86 -7.17 -33.87
N GLU A 135 -26.24 -6.17 -33.07
CA GLU A 135 -27.62 -5.68 -33.02
C GLU A 135 -28.06 -5.06 -34.36
N ALA A 136 -27.18 -4.33 -35.04
CA ALA A 136 -27.46 -3.75 -36.35
C ALA A 136 -27.65 -4.82 -37.43
N GLU A 137 -26.80 -5.84 -37.46
CA GLU A 137 -26.93 -6.99 -38.39
C GLU A 137 -28.26 -7.74 -38.17
N MET A 138 -28.61 -8.02 -36.92
CA MET A 138 -29.87 -8.68 -36.58
C MET A 138 -31.09 -7.84 -36.99
N ARG A 139 -31.05 -6.51 -36.80
CA ARG A 139 -32.13 -5.62 -37.27
C ARG A 139 -32.25 -5.59 -38.79
N ALA A 140 -31.13 -5.54 -39.51
CA ALA A 140 -31.12 -5.55 -40.96
C ALA A 140 -31.71 -6.86 -41.53
N ASN A 141 -31.36 -7.99 -40.93
CA ASN A 141 -31.91 -9.30 -41.33
C ASN A 141 -33.41 -9.44 -41.07
N ILE A 142 -33.95 -8.78 -40.04
CA ILE A 142 -35.40 -8.79 -39.73
C ILE A 142 -36.19 -7.87 -40.67
N GLN A 143 -35.62 -6.75 -41.12
CA GLN A 143 -36.26 -5.80 -42.05
C GLN A 143 -36.23 -6.24 -43.52
N GLY A 144 -35.44 -7.27 -43.86
CA GLY A 144 -35.34 -7.82 -45.21
C GLY A 144 -36.37 -8.89 -45.59
N TYR A 145 -37.28 -9.25 -44.68
CA TYR A 145 -38.43 -10.15 -44.89
C TYR A 145 -39.75 -9.37 -44.88
#